data_AF-A0A2V9J2H9-F1
#
_entry.id   AF-A0A2V9J2H9-F1
#
_cell.length_a   1.000
_cell.length_b   1.000
_cell.length_c   1.000
_cell.angle_alpha   90.00
_cell.angle_beta   90.00
_cell.angle_gamma   90.00
#
_symmetry.space_group_name_H-M   'P 1'
#
loop_
_entity.id
_entity.type
_entity.pdbx_description
1 polymer ?
#
loop_
_entity_poly.entity_id
_entity_poly.type
_entity_poly.pdbx_seq_one_letter_code
_entity_poly.pdbx_strand_id
1 'polypeptide(L)' 'MLFLLLAILLCPPVSAAQEPAGAVVLEGARLIDGTGRAPVENAAFVIEGGVIRAVGPAGSVRYPKDARVIDARGKT' A
#
# COMPACT_ATOMS: atom_id res chain seq x y z
N MET A 1 0.20 -36.71 -30.47
CA MET A 1 -0.97 -36.30 -29.66
C MET A 1 -0.90 -36.73 -28.20
N LEU A 2 -0.24 -37.84 -27.83
CA LEU A 2 -0.11 -38.27 -26.42
C LEU A 2 0.92 -37.45 -25.61
N PHE A 3 2.00 -36.95 -26.24
CA PHE A 3 3.01 -36.11 -25.58
C PHE A 3 2.53 -34.71 -25.17
N LEU A 4 1.48 -34.18 -25.84
CA LEU A 4 0.95 -32.84 -25.56
C LEU A 4 0.06 -32.83 -24.29
N LEU A 5 -0.54 -33.96 -23.95
CA LEU A 5 -1.36 -34.13 -22.74
C LEU A 5 -0.52 -34.24 -21.46
N LEU A 6 0.71 -34.78 -21.56
CA LEU A 6 1.60 -34.93 -20.40
C LEU A 6 2.17 -33.58 -19.92
N ALA A 7 2.36 -32.62 -20.82
CA ALA A 7 2.91 -31.30 -20.49
C ALA A 7 1.93 -30.41 -19.69
N ILE A 8 0.61 -30.59 -19.86
CA ILE A 8 -0.41 -29.83 -19.14
C ILE A 8 -0.53 -30.33 -17.69
N LEU A 9 -0.27 -31.62 -17.44
CA LEU A 9 -0.35 -32.23 -16.11
C LEU A 9 0.80 -31.79 -15.18
N LEU A 10 1.90 -31.26 -15.72
CA LEU A 10 3.09 -30.85 -14.97
C LEU A 10 3.15 -29.34 -14.67
N CYS A 11 2.16 -28.56 -15.08
CA CYS A 11 2.14 -27.13 -14.82
C CYS A 11 1.73 -26.91 -13.35
N PRO A 12 2.64 -26.46 -12.46
CA PRO A 12 2.22 -26.09 -11.12
C PRO A 12 1.20 -24.96 -11.23
N PRO A 13 0.12 -24.96 -10.42
CA PRO A 13 -0.74 -23.78 -10.36
C PRO A 13 0.16 -22.60 -10.02
N VAL A 14 0.19 -21.59 -10.89
CA VAL A 14 0.73 -20.27 -10.55
C VAL A 14 -0.12 -19.79 -9.40
N SER A 15 0.34 -20.09 -8.19
CA SER A 15 -0.15 -19.44 -6.99
C SER A 15 0.31 -18.01 -7.14
N ALA A 16 -0.64 -17.09 -7.36
CA ALA A 16 -0.38 -15.67 -7.19
C ALA A 16 -0.09 -15.46 -5.70
N ALA A 17 1.13 -15.77 -5.29
CA ALA A 17 1.66 -15.37 -4.01
C ALA A 17 1.64 -13.84 -4.05
N GLN A 18 0.60 -13.25 -3.47
CA GLN A 18 0.64 -11.85 -3.09
C GLN A 18 1.85 -11.76 -2.16
N GLU A 19 2.93 -11.14 -2.65
CA GLU A 19 4.02 -10.73 -1.76
C GLU A 19 3.35 -10.03 -0.58
N PRO A 20 3.77 -10.32 0.68
CA PRO A 20 3.26 -9.59 1.81
C PRO A 20 3.44 -8.12 1.48
N ALA A 21 2.33 -7.43 1.23
CA ALA A 21 2.34 -6.08 0.70
C ALA A 21 2.89 -5.20 1.81
N GLY A 22 4.21 -4.98 1.80
CA GLY A 22 4.91 -4.16 2.77
C GLY A 22 4.21 -2.82 2.90
N ALA A 23 4.21 -2.26 4.10
CA ALA A 23 3.54 -0.99 4.36
C ALA A 23 4.12 0.09 3.44
N VAL A 24 3.25 0.79 2.72
CA VAL A 24 3.59 2.01 1.98
C VAL A 24 3.12 3.19 2.79
N VAL A 25 4.01 4.15 3.02
CA VAL A 25 3.69 5.37 3.77
C VAL A 25 3.78 6.55 2.84
N LEU A 26 2.73 7.36 2.78
CA LEU A 26 2.80 8.69 2.17
C LEU A 26 2.97 9.69 3.31
N GLU A 27 3.96 10.57 3.24
CA GLU A 27 4.24 11.52 4.33
C GLU A 27 4.40 12.95 3.78
N GLY A 28 3.79 13.92 4.46
CA GLY A 28 3.93 15.34 4.16
C GLY A 28 2.90 15.94 3.18
N ALA A 29 1.86 15.18 2.81
CA ALA A 29 0.80 15.68 1.94
C ALA A 29 -0.23 16.55 2.69
N ARG A 30 -1.03 17.30 1.93
CA ARG A 30 -2.25 17.96 2.43
C ARG A 30 -3.44 17.03 2.27
N LEU A 31 -4.10 16.65 3.37
CA LEU A 31 -5.22 15.72 3.36
C LEU A 31 -6.57 16.44 3.25
N ILE A 32 -7.39 15.99 2.29
CA ILE A 32 -8.82 16.29 2.19
C ILE A 32 -9.60 14.99 2.43
N ASP A 33 -10.21 14.85 3.62
CA ASP A 33 -10.85 13.59 4.05
C ASP A 33 -12.30 13.40 3.58
N GLY A 34 -12.85 14.39 2.86
CA GLY A 34 -14.23 14.36 2.35
C GLY A 34 -15.32 14.59 3.41
N THR A 35 -14.97 14.82 4.68
CA THR A 35 -15.94 15.05 5.76
C THR A 35 -16.42 16.50 5.87
N GLY A 36 -15.86 17.40 5.04
CA GLY A 36 -16.13 18.84 5.10
C GLY A 36 -15.39 19.58 6.22
N ARG A 37 -14.54 18.89 7.00
CA ARG A 37 -13.63 19.51 7.97
C ARG A 37 -12.50 20.26 7.26
N ALA A 38 -11.79 21.09 8.03
CA ALA A 38 -10.60 21.76 7.54
C ALA A 38 -9.54 20.73 7.10
N PRO A 39 -8.80 21.01 6.00
CA PRO A 39 -7.69 20.16 5.56
C PRO A 39 -6.66 19.91 6.67
N VAL A 40 -6.05 18.73 6.66
CA VAL A 40 -4.91 18.42 7.54
C VAL A 40 -3.61 18.61 6.76
N GLU A 41 -2.82 19.59 7.15
CA GLU A 41 -1.50 19.84 6.56
C GLU A 41 -0.46 18.85 7.11
N ASN A 42 0.57 18.55 6.31
CA ASN A 42 1.67 17.65 6.67
C ASN A 42 1.16 16.29 7.22
N ALA A 43 0.22 15.67 6.51
CA ALA A 43 -0.39 14.40 6.88
C ALA A 43 0.48 13.19 6.50
N ALA A 44 0.31 12.10 7.23
CA ALA A 44 0.88 10.78 6.94
C ALA A 44 -0.22 9.73 6.79
N PHE A 45 -0.01 8.78 5.87
CA PHE A 45 -0.93 7.70 5.51
C PHE A 45 -0.19 6.38 5.53
N VAL A 46 -0.74 5.36 6.19
CA VAL A 46 -0.17 4.00 6.17
C VAL A 46 -1.07 3.11 5.34
N ILE A 47 -0.52 2.51 4.29
CA ILE A 47 -1.25 1.66 3.34
C ILE A 47 -0.67 0.25 3.41
N GLU A 48 -1.51 -0.72 3.75
CA GLU A 48 -1.13 -2.13 3.82
C GLU A 48 -2.18 -2.99 3.12
N GLY A 49 -1.75 -3.84 2.19
CA GLY A 49 -2.67 -4.68 1.41
C GLY A 49 -3.71 -3.86 0.62
N GLY A 50 -3.35 -2.65 0.18
CA GLY A 50 -4.25 -1.75 -0.54
C GLY A 50 -5.27 -1.01 0.33
N VAL A 51 -5.19 -1.12 1.65
CA VAL A 51 -6.11 -0.49 2.61
C VAL A 51 -5.37 0.55 3.44
N ILE A 52 -5.97 1.72 3.64
CA ILE A 52 -5.46 2.72 4.59
C ILE A 52 -5.69 2.20 6.01
N ARG A 53 -4.61 1.92 6.73
CA ARG A 53 -4.63 1.42 8.12
C ARG A 53 -4.59 2.54 9.14
N ALA A 54 -3.92 3.64 8.82
CA ALA A 54 -3.83 4.81 9.69
C ALA A 54 -3.66 6.09 8.87
N VAL A 55 -4.18 7.19 9.40
CA VAL A 55 -4.06 8.53 8.83
C VAL A 55 -4.05 9.59 9.92
N GLY A 56 -3.29 10.66 9.75
CA GLY A 56 -3.23 11.78 10.69
C GLY A 56 -2.04 12.71 10.43
N PRO A 57 -1.76 13.67 11.32
CA PRO A 57 -0.57 14.51 11.22
C PRO A 57 0.71 13.68 11.24
N ALA A 58 1.68 14.02 10.39
CA ALA A 58 3.00 13.38 10.39
C ALA A 58 3.66 13.52 11.77
N GLY A 59 4.32 12.46 12.23
CA GLY A 59 4.87 12.34 13.59
C GLY A 59 3.88 11.80 14.63
N SER A 60 2.57 11.93 14.41
CA SER A 60 1.53 11.30 15.26
C SER A 60 1.17 9.89 14.79
N VAL A 61 1.35 9.61 13.49
CA VAL A 61 1.10 8.30 12.88
C VAL A 61 2.35 7.42 13.01
N ARG A 62 2.18 6.21 13.57
CA ARG A 62 3.26 5.22 13.69
C ARG A 62 3.17 4.21 12.55
N TYR A 63 4.31 3.81 12.01
CA TYR A 63 4.43 2.80 10.97
C TYR A 63 5.71 1.98 11.13
N PRO A 64 5.79 0.77 10.54
CA PRO A 64 6.99 -0.07 10.57
C PRO A 64 8.21 0.63 9.97
N LYS A 65 9.41 0.34 10.49
CA LYS A 65 10.66 0.98 10.04
C LYS A 65 11.09 0.56 8.63
N ASP A 66 10.64 -0.60 8.20
CA ASP A 66 10.84 -1.18 6.88
C ASP A 66 9.74 -0.77 5.87
N ALA A 67 8.82 0.10 6.29
CA ALA A 67 7.83 0.66 5.39
C ALA A 67 8.50 1.46 4.26
N ARG A 68 7.96 1.35 3.05
CA ARG A 68 8.36 2.19 1.93
C ARG A 68 7.74 3.57 2.09
N VAL A 69 8.55 4.53 2.51
CA VAL A 69 8.12 5.93 2.67
C VAL A 69 8.23 6.68 1.34
N ILE A 70 7.17 7.39 0.98
CA ILE A 70 7.06 8.26 -0.19
C ILE A 70 6.81 9.68 0.30
N ASP A 71 7.71 10.59 -0.08
CA ASP A 71 7.56 12.02 0.19
C ASP A 71 6.45 12.60 -0.68
N ALA A 72 5.41 13.11 -0.03
CA ALA A 72 4.24 13.68 -0.67
C ALA A 72 4.10 15.19 -0.40
N ARG A 73 5.19 15.87 0.01
CA ARG A 73 5.19 17.32 0.19
C ARG A 73 4.80 18.03 -1.09
N GLY A 74 3.96 19.07 -0.94
CA GLY A 74 3.41 19.82 -2.08
C GLY A 74 2.36 19.07 -2.89
N LYS A 75 1.89 17.91 -2.42
CA LYS A 75 0.77 17.14 -2.99
C LYS A 75 -0.48 17.25 -2.12
N THR A 76 -1.62 16.86 -2.69
CA THR A 76 -2.94 16.86 -2.05
C THR A 76 -3.66 15.56 -2.39
#